data_AF-A0A317JU21-F1
#
_entry.id   AF-A0A317JU21-F1
#
_cell.length_a   1.000
_cell.length_b   1.000
_cell.length_c   1.000
_cell.angle_alpha   90.00
_cell.angle_beta   90.00
_cell.angle_gamma   90.00
#
_symmetry.space_group_name_H-M   'P 1'
#
loop_
_entity.id
_entity.type
_entity.pdbx_description
1 polymer ?
#
loop_
_entity_poly.entity_id
_entity_poly.type
_entity_poly.pdbx_seq_one_letter_code
_entity_poly.pdbx_strand_id
1 'polypeptide(L)'
;MTNAKLSLAVLARVAEFLQELPEADVADLAAGRARLAVVPFGASAPRVPAARRPSRTVGAHRPAAPALDPDGARATLTAMGSRDEGTVYLSPWNAKDLRALAAHLEMRGVTGLKKADLIDRIVDRTIGYRVNSSAIRQL
;
A
#
# COMPACT_ATOMS: atom_id res chain seq x y z
N MET A 1 5.17 -29.28 23.19
CA MET A 1 6.45 -29.42 22.46
C MET A 1 6.13 -29.89 21.05
N THR A 2 6.31 -29.06 20.04
CA THR A 2 6.22 -29.51 18.64
C THR A 2 7.28 -30.58 18.40
N ASN A 3 6.87 -31.73 17.85
CA ASN A 3 7.77 -32.83 17.57
C ASN A 3 8.67 -32.44 16.38
N ALA A 4 10.00 -32.39 16.57
CA ALA A 4 10.94 -31.94 15.55
C ALA A 4 10.79 -32.67 14.21
N LYS A 5 10.39 -33.95 14.22
CA LYS A 5 10.10 -34.73 13.00
C LYS A 5 8.93 -34.17 12.21
N LEU A 6 7.88 -33.71 12.91
CA LEU A 6 6.70 -33.10 12.26
C LEU A 6 7.06 -31.73 11.66
N SER A 7 7.85 -30.93 12.35
CA SER A 7 8.31 -29.62 11.81
C SER A 7 9.14 -29.79 10.53
N LEU A 8 10.04 -30.77 10.49
CA LEU A 8 10.83 -31.07 9.31
C LEU A 8 9.96 -31.51 8.12
N ALA A 9 9.00 -32.41 8.37
CA ALA A 9 8.08 -32.88 7.33
C ALA A 9 7.25 -31.72 6.74
N VAL A 10 6.81 -30.77 7.58
CA VAL A 10 6.09 -29.57 7.11
C VAL A 10 6.98 -28.68 6.25
N LEU A 11 8.23 -28.45 6.64
CA LEU A 11 9.17 -27.63 5.85
C LEU A 11 9.45 -28.25 4.49
N ALA A 12 9.64 -29.58 4.42
CA ALA A 12 9.81 -30.29 3.16
C ALA A 12 8.58 -30.09 2.25
N ARG A 13 7.37 -30.23 2.80
CA ARG A 13 6.14 -30.03 2.03
C ARG A 13 5.94 -28.59 1.54
N VAL A 14 6.35 -27.61 2.34
CA VAL A 14 6.33 -26.20 1.93
C VAL A 14 7.34 -25.95 0.81
N ALA A 15 8.53 -26.55 0.86
CA ALA A 15 9.54 -26.40 -0.18
C ALA A 15 9.05 -26.96 -1.53
N GLU A 16 8.44 -28.15 -1.53
CA GLU A 16 7.80 -28.73 -2.72
C GLU A 16 6.73 -27.81 -3.30
N PHE A 17 5.86 -27.26 -2.45
CA PHE A 17 4.81 -26.33 -2.90
C PHE A 17 5.38 -25.06 -3.53
N LEU A 18 6.46 -24.50 -2.97
CA LEU A 18 7.11 -23.31 -3.54
C LEU A 18 7.77 -23.57 -4.89
N GLN A 19 8.16 -24.82 -5.21
CA GLN A 19 8.72 -25.18 -6.52
C GLN A 19 7.66 -25.24 -7.63
N GLU A 20 6.39 -25.44 -7.27
CA GLU A 20 5.27 -25.50 -8.21
C GLU A 20 4.63 -24.13 -8.48
N LEU A 21 4.98 -23.11 -7.69
CA LEU A 21 4.45 -21.75 -7.80
C LEU A 21 5.14 -20.95 -8.92
N PRO A 22 4.42 -20.03 -9.59
CA PRO A 22 5.02 -19.04 -10.47
C PRO A 22 6.08 -18.20 -9.74
N GLU A 23 7.16 -17.85 -10.45
CA GLU A 23 8.26 -17.07 -9.87
C GLU A 23 7.80 -15.71 -9.32
N ALA A 24 6.81 -15.08 -9.97
CA ALA A 24 6.20 -13.84 -9.50
C ALA A 24 5.53 -14.00 -8.12
N ASP A 25 4.84 -15.12 -7.89
CA ASP A 25 4.17 -15.38 -6.62
C ASP A 25 5.18 -15.69 -5.50
N VAL A 26 6.27 -16.38 -5.83
CA VAL A 26 7.39 -16.62 -4.91
C VAL A 26 8.08 -15.31 -4.55
N ALA A 27 8.29 -14.42 -5.53
CA ALA A 27 8.85 -13.08 -5.29
C ALA A 27 7.92 -12.23 -4.40
N ASP A 28 6.61 -12.34 -4.60
CA ASP A 28 5.61 -11.64 -3.78
C ASP A 28 5.57 -12.18 -2.34
N LEU A 29 5.73 -13.50 -2.15
CA LEU A 29 5.90 -14.11 -0.83
C LEU A 29 7.19 -13.61 -0.14
N ALA A 30 8.31 -13.57 -0.87
CA ALA A 30 9.59 -13.10 -0.35
C ALA A 30 9.57 -11.60 0.01
N ALA A 31 8.87 -10.79 -0.78
CA ALA A 31 8.67 -9.36 -0.54
C ALA A 31 7.62 -9.06 0.54
N GLY A 32 6.93 -10.08 1.08
CA GLY A 32 5.85 -9.91 2.05
C GLY A 32 4.56 -9.32 1.47
N ARG A 33 4.41 -9.32 0.13
CA ARG A 33 3.20 -8.89 -0.58
C ARG A 33 2.16 -10.01 -0.68
N ALA A 34 2.58 -11.27 -0.54
CA ALA A 34 1.72 -12.45 -0.41
C ALA A 34 1.95 -13.18 0.92
N ARG A 35 1.00 -14.04 1.31
CA ARG A 35 1.11 -14.87 2.52
C ARG A 35 0.52 -16.27 2.32
N LEU A 36 1.10 -17.26 2.99
CA LEU A 36 0.54 -18.60 3.09
C LEU A 36 -0.47 -18.66 4.25
N ALA A 37 -1.60 -19.32 4.04
CA ALA A 37 -2.62 -19.52 5.06
C ALA A 37 -2.99 -21.00 5.17
N VAL A 38 -3.23 -21.47 6.39
CA VAL A 38 -3.62 -22.87 6.64
C VAL A 38 -5.12 -23.01 6.44
N VAL A 39 -5.53 -23.78 5.43
CA VAL A 39 -6.93 -24.15 5.19
C VAL A 39 -7.11 -25.61 5.62
N PRO A 40 -7.89 -25.89 6.69
CA PRO A 40 -8.19 -27.26 7.07
C PRO A 40 -8.92 -28.00 5.94
N PHE A 41 -8.62 -29.29 5.78
CA PHE A 41 -9.34 -30.12 4.82
C PHE A 41 -10.84 -30.13 5.12
N GLY A 42 -11.68 -29.90 4.10
CA GLY A 42 -13.13 -29.76 4.25
C GLY A 42 -13.61 -28.35 4.68
N ALA A 43 -12.70 -27.40 4.92
CA ALA A 43 -13.05 -26.01 5.18
C ALA A 43 -12.88 -25.16 3.92
N SER A 44 -13.84 -24.28 3.65
CA SER A 44 -13.77 -23.35 2.51
C SER A 44 -13.00 -22.06 2.82
N ALA A 45 -12.60 -21.84 4.08
CA ALA A 45 -11.94 -20.62 4.52
C ALA A 45 -10.66 -20.93 5.34
N PRO A 46 -9.60 -20.11 5.19
CA PRO A 46 -8.40 -20.26 5.99
C PRO A 46 -8.68 -20.08 7.48
N ARG A 47 -7.97 -20.85 8.32
CA ARG A 47 -8.05 -20.71 9.77
C ARG A 47 -7.42 -19.39 10.18
N VAL A 48 -8.23 -18.48 10.73
CA VAL A 48 -7.75 -17.25 11.35
C VAL A 48 -7.21 -17.59 12.74
N PRO A 49 -5.95 -17.27 13.06
CA PRO A 49 -5.45 -17.42 14.42
C PRO A 49 -6.32 -16.63 15.39
N ALA A 50 -6.62 -17.19 16.58
CA ALA A 50 -7.30 -16.46 17.62
C ALA A 50 -6.54 -15.15 17.90
N ALA A 51 -7.24 -14.02 17.77
CA ALA A 51 -6.62 -12.70 17.77
C ALA A 51 -5.86 -12.47 19.08
N ARG A 52 -4.53 -12.51 19.02
CA ARG A 52 -3.70 -11.81 19.99
C ARG A 52 -3.89 -10.32 19.72
N ARG A 53 -4.21 -9.54 20.77
CA ARG A 53 -4.38 -8.08 20.70
C ARG A 53 -3.23 -7.41 19.92
N PRO A 54 -3.52 -6.33 19.18
CA PRO A 54 -3.14 -6.22 17.79
C PRO A 54 -1.78 -5.55 17.61
N SER A 55 -0.84 -6.26 17.00
CA SER A 55 0.25 -5.60 16.27
C SER A 55 -0.29 -5.20 14.90
N ARG A 56 -0.36 -3.88 14.66
CA ARG A 56 -0.66 -3.26 13.37
C ARG A 56 0.23 -3.86 12.28
N THR A 57 -0.31 -4.78 11.51
CA THR A 57 0.25 -5.19 10.22
C THR A 57 -0.89 -5.44 9.23
N VAL A 58 -0.73 -4.77 8.10
CA VAL A 58 -1.57 -4.64 6.90
C VAL A 58 -2.19 -5.94 6.39
N GLY A 59 -3.39 -5.82 5.82
CA GLY A 59 -3.82 -6.67 4.70
C GLY A 59 -4.92 -7.67 4.98
N ALA A 60 -6.18 -7.24 4.98
CA ALA A 60 -7.31 -8.10 4.65
C ALA A 60 -8.13 -7.40 3.57
N HIS A 61 -7.88 -7.79 2.32
CA HIS A 61 -8.68 -7.38 1.17
C HIS A 61 -10.06 -8.03 1.28
N ARG A 62 -11.00 -7.31 1.88
CA ARG A 62 -12.42 -7.40 1.52
C ARG A 62 -12.61 -6.43 0.35
N PRO A 63 -13.41 -6.74 -0.69
CA PRO A 63 -13.81 -5.72 -1.65
C PRO A 63 -14.81 -4.80 -0.93
N ALA A 64 -14.27 -3.94 -0.08
CA ALA A 64 -14.92 -2.71 0.31
C ALA A 64 -14.71 -1.74 -0.85
N ALA A 65 -15.76 -1.00 -1.21
CA ALA A 65 -15.68 0.16 -2.10
C ALA A 65 -14.38 0.94 -1.84
N PRO A 66 -13.68 1.44 -2.89
CA PRO A 66 -12.29 1.86 -2.82
C PRO A 66 -12.06 2.77 -1.62
N ALA A 67 -11.56 2.18 -0.53
CA ALA A 67 -11.02 2.93 0.57
C ALA A 67 -9.73 3.50 0.00
N LEU A 68 -9.72 4.80 -0.25
CA LEU A 68 -8.63 5.47 -0.93
C LEU A 68 -7.31 5.08 -0.28
N ASP A 69 -6.39 4.64 -1.11
CA ASP A 69 -5.04 4.28 -0.70
C ASP A 69 -4.16 5.54 -0.75
N PRO A 70 -3.88 6.19 0.40
CA PRO A 70 -3.06 7.39 0.44
C PRO A 70 -1.60 7.12 0.06
N ASP A 71 -1.09 5.90 0.28
CA ASP A 71 0.27 5.51 -0.11
C ASP A 71 0.38 5.35 -1.63
N GLY A 72 -0.57 4.66 -2.25
CA GLY A 72 -0.67 4.54 -3.71
C GLY A 72 -0.86 5.89 -4.40
N ALA A 73 -1.69 6.77 -3.83
CA ALA A 73 -1.89 8.13 -4.34
C ALA A 73 -0.61 8.98 -4.23
N ARG A 74 0.14 8.86 -3.12
CA ARG A 74 1.45 9.52 -2.98
C ARG A 74 2.43 9.00 -4.03
N ALA A 75 2.53 7.68 -4.24
CA ALA A 75 3.43 7.10 -5.23
C ALA A 75 3.09 7.58 -6.66
N THR A 76 1.80 7.62 -6.99
CA THR A 76 1.28 8.11 -8.27
C THR A 76 1.63 9.59 -8.47
N LEU A 77 1.34 10.44 -7.48
CA LEU A 77 1.69 11.87 -7.52
C LEU A 77 3.21 12.10 -7.57
N THR A 78 4.00 11.21 -6.99
CA THR A 78 5.47 11.30 -6.98
C THR A 78 6.08 10.88 -8.33
N ALA A 79 5.37 10.01 -9.07
CA ALA A 79 5.72 9.58 -10.41
C ALA A 79 5.29 10.58 -11.49
N MET A 80 4.25 11.37 -11.23
CA MET A 80 3.79 12.44 -12.12
C MET A 80 4.86 13.52 -12.31
N GLY A 81 5.00 13.98 -13.56
CA GLY A 81 6.05 14.91 -13.98
C GLY A 81 5.62 16.37 -13.97
N SER A 82 4.31 16.65 -13.92
CA SER A 82 3.75 18.00 -13.99
C SER A 82 2.73 18.27 -12.88
N ARG A 83 2.68 19.54 -12.44
CA ARG A 83 1.65 20.02 -11.51
C ARG A 83 0.24 19.85 -12.10
N ASP A 84 0.09 20.05 -13.41
CA ASP A 84 -1.21 19.94 -14.08
C ASP A 84 -1.75 18.50 -14.03
N GLU A 85 -0.88 17.51 -14.20
CA GLU A 85 -1.23 16.09 -14.08
C GLU A 85 -1.70 15.75 -12.65
N GLY A 86 -1.00 16.27 -11.63
CA GLY A 86 -1.39 16.12 -10.24
C GLY A 86 -2.74 16.78 -9.92
N THR A 87 -3.00 17.97 -10.46
CA THR A 87 -4.28 18.67 -10.27
C THR A 87 -5.43 17.92 -10.95
N VAL A 88 -5.25 17.42 -12.17
CA VAL A 88 -6.26 16.60 -12.87
C VAL A 88 -6.55 15.32 -12.09
N TYR A 89 -5.53 14.67 -11.56
CA TYR A 89 -5.65 13.44 -10.77
C TYR A 89 -6.43 13.65 -9.45
N LEU A 90 -6.22 14.79 -8.78
CA LEU A 90 -6.84 15.11 -7.49
C LEU A 90 -8.19 15.84 -7.62
N SER A 91 -8.51 16.40 -8.78
CA SER A 91 -9.77 17.08 -9.06
C SER A 91 -11.04 16.24 -8.75
N PRO A 92 -11.12 14.94 -9.09
CA PRO A 92 -12.30 14.13 -8.76
C PRO A 92 -12.41 13.75 -7.27
N TRP A 93 -11.37 13.98 -6.45
CA TRP A 93 -11.37 13.58 -5.05
C TRP A 93 -12.25 14.50 -4.19
N ASN A 94 -12.82 13.94 -3.13
CA ASN A 94 -13.58 14.74 -2.16
C ASN A 94 -12.64 15.38 -1.12
N ALA A 95 -13.13 16.40 -0.42
CA ALA A 95 -12.32 17.14 0.55
C ALA A 95 -11.93 16.33 1.80
N LYS A 96 -12.62 15.23 2.10
CA LYS A 96 -12.25 14.34 3.21
C LYS A 96 -11.01 13.53 2.83
N ASP A 97 -10.99 13.02 1.61
CA ASP A 97 -9.91 12.18 1.10
C ASP A 97 -8.63 12.98 0.84
N LEU A 98 -8.78 14.20 0.31
CA LEU A 98 -7.67 15.14 0.19
C LEU A 98 -7.06 15.48 1.56
N ARG A 99 -7.88 15.61 2.61
CA ARG A 99 -7.38 15.84 3.97
C ARG A 99 -6.69 14.60 4.54
N ALA A 100 -7.21 13.41 4.26
CA ALA A 100 -6.57 12.16 4.66
C ALA A 100 -5.19 12.01 3.99
N LEU A 101 -5.10 12.31 2.69
CA LEU A 101 -3.84 12.35 1.95
C LEU A 101 -2.89 13.42 2.52
N ALA A 102 -3.36 14.62 2.79
CA ALA A 102 -2.55 15.68 3.37
C ALA A 102 -2.04 15.33 4.79
N ALA A 103 -2.86 14.68 5.61
CA ALA A 103 -2.45 14.17 6.92
C ALA A 103 -1.37 13.08 6.81
N HIS A 104 -1.51 12.20 5.82
CA HIS A 104 -0.52 11.18 5.50
C HIS A 104 0.81 11.79 5.01
N LEU A 105 0.75 12.92 4.31
CA LEU A 105 1.94 13.68 3.89
C LEU A 105 2.52 14.57 5.00
N GLU A 106 2.01 14.42 6.23
CA GLU A 106 2.39 15.19 7.43
C GLU A 106 2.25 16.71 7.25
N MET A 107 1.31 17.14 6.40
CA MET A 107 1.08 18.55 6.11
C MET A 107 0.35 19.21 7.29
N ARG A 108 0.93 20.29 7.82
CA ARG A 108 0.32 21.06 8.93
C ARG A 108 -0.57 22.17 8.38
N GLY A 109 -1.67 22.47 9.09
CA GLY A 109 -2.56 23.59 8.79
C GLY A 109 -3.48 23.39 7.57
N VAL A 110 -3.90 22.15 7.30
CA VAL A 110 -4.77 21.80 6.14
C VAL A 110 -6.24 21.63 6.50
N THR A 111 -6.60 21.72 7.78
CA THR A 111 -7.95 21.46 8.30
C THR A 111 -8.99 22.49 7.84
N GLY A 112 -8.58 23.74 7.57
CA GLY A 112 -9.47 24.84 7.15
C GLY A 112 -9.38 25.25 5.68
N LEU A 113 -8.57 24.56 4.86
CA LEU A 113 -8.37 24.93 3.46
C LEU A 113 -9.56 24.55 2.58
N LYS A 114 -9.79 25.34 1.53
CA LYS A 114 -10.73 24.98 0.47
C LYS A 114 -10.14 23.84 -0.37
N LYS A 115 -10.99 23.13 -1.10
CA LYS A 115 -10.59 22.00 -1.94
C LYS A 115 -9.47 22.37 -2.92
N ALA A 116 -9.58 23.52 -3.60
CA ALA A 116 -8.56 23.99 -4.55
C ALA A 116 -7.22 24.22 -3.86
N ASP A 117 -7.20 25.01 -2.78
CA ASP A 117 -5.97 25.29 -2.01
C ASP A 117 -5.32 24.02 -1.44
N LEU A 118 -6.13 23.00 -1.11
CA LEU A 118 -5.66 21.71 -0.61
C LEU A 118 -5.01 20.89 -1.72
N ILE A 119 -5.57 20.90 -2.94
CA ILE A 119 -4.96 20.28 -4.13
C ILE A 119 -3.62 20.94 -4.43
N ASP A 120 -3.60 22.28 -4.51
CA ASP A 120 -2.38 23.03 -4.83
C ASP A 120 -1.26 22.74 -3.84
N ARG A 121 -1.55 22.70 -2.53
CA ARG A 121 -0.55 22.36 -1.51
C ARG A 121 -0.06 20.92 -1.61
N ILE A 122 -0.95 19.96 -1.91
CA ILE A 122 -0.57 18.55 -2.05
C ILE A 122 0.37 18.40 -3.24
N VAL A 123 0.00 18.98 -4.38
CA VAL A 123 0.80 18.99 -5.61
C VAL A 123 2.15 19.68 -5.40
N ASP A 124 2.18 20.83 -4.72
CA ASP A 124 3.42 21.54 -4.44
C ASP A 124 4.36 20.75 -3.51
N ARG A 125 3.80 20.05 -2.52
CA ARG A 125 4.59 19.21 -1.61
C ARG A 125 5.17 17.97 -2.28
N THR A 126 4.47 17.38 -3.25
CA THR A 126 4.88 16.13 -3.91
C THR A 126 5.70 16.36 -5.19
N ILE A 127 5.35 17.37 -5.98
CA ILE A 127 5.96 17.66 -7.30
C ILE A 127 6.89 18.88 -7.23
N GLY A 128 6.64 19.83 -6.32
CA GLY A 128 7.27 21.17 -6.27
C GLY A 128 8.77 21.23 -5.95
N TYR A 129 9.45 20.12 -5.65
CA TYR A 129 10.92 20.09 -5.52
C TYR A 129 11.67 19.70 -6.80
N ARG A 130 10.99 19.04 -7.76
CA ARG A 130 11.67 18.56 -8.98
C ARG A 130 11.69 19.59 -10.10
N VAL A 131 10.68 20.44 -10.21
CA VAL A 131 10.59 21.46 -11.27
C VAL A 131 11.69 22.51 -11.14
N ASN A 132 12.06 22.90 -9.91
CA ASN A 132 13.23 23.77 -9.68
C ASN A 132 14.56 23.07 -10.00
N SER A 133 14.65 21.75 -9.85
CA SER A 133 15.87 20.99 -10.14
C SER A 133 16.03 20.69 -11.64
N SER A 134 14.93 20.49 -12.37
CA SER A 134 14.97 20.34 -13.83
C SER A 134 15.22 21.65 -14.56
N ALA A 135 14.77 22.78 -14.00
CA ALA A 135 15.07 24.11 -14.54
C ALA A 135 16.56 24.50 -14.36
N ILE A 136 17.21 24.07 -13.27
CA ILE A 136 18.65 24.32 -13.05
C ILE A 136 19.53 23.42 -13.94
N ARG A 137 19.07 22.23 -14.34
CA ARG A 137 19.84 21.32 -15.20
C ARG A 137 19.82 21.68 -16.69
N GLN A 138 19.04 22.69 -17.07
CA GLN A 138 18.93 23.18 -18.46
C GLN A 138 19.55 24.57 -18.68
N LEU A 139 20.28 25.11 -17.70
CA LEU A 139 21.12 26.30 -17.85
C LEU A 139 22.60 25.89 -17.88
#